data_AF-A0A7G9Y1M8-F1
#
_entry.id   AF-A0A7G9Y1M8-F1
#
_cell.length_a   1.000
_cell.length_b   1.000
_cell.length_c   1.000
_cell.angle_alpha   90.00
_cell.angle_beta   90.00
_cell.angle_gamma   90.00
#
_symmetry.space_group_name_H-M   'P 1'
#
loop_
_entity.id
_entity.type
_entity.pdbx_description
1 polymer ?
#
loop_
_entity_poly.entity_id
_entity_poly.type
_entity_poly.pdbx_seq_one_letter_code
_entity_poly.pdbx_strand_id
1 'polypeptide(L)'
;MQNGAGIHFLWSYDNIIYLNNFIDNGVNVYSPDFANIWNSTEEITYIYKGETYENYLGNYWSDYTGSDVDGDGVGDTPYEIWGGGEDIDPLMERWENFVVVTGVKGDLNGDGKVTATDAVIALQIAVGSSSYDEAADMSGDGRITSLDALMILQAAAGGVSL
;
A
#
# COMPACT_ATOMS: atom_id res chain seq x y z
N MET A 1 -7.91 22.61 -17.83
CA MET A 1 -8.54 23.53 -16.85
C MET A 1 -7.74 23.35 -15.57
N GLN A 2 -7.11 24.42 -15.07
CA GLN A 2 -6.41 24.36 -13.78
C GLN A 2 -7.46 24.42 -12.68
N ASN A 3 -7.42 23.50 -11.73
CA ASN A 3 -8.19 23.62 -10.49
C ASN A 3 -7.50 24.67 -9.61
N GLY A 4 -8.27 25.58 -9.00
CA GLY A 4 -7.71 26.66 -8.18
C GLY A 4 -6.86 26.16 -7.00
N ALA A 5 -7.27 25.06 -6.39
CA ALA A 5 -6.46 24.27 -5.46
C ALA A 5 -6.74 22.77 -5.65
N GLY A 6 -5.75 21.91 -5.43
CA GLY A 6 -5.91 20.44 -5.47
C GLY A 6 -6.70 19.93 -4.28
N ILE A 7 -6.25 20.26 -3.07
CA ILE A 7 -7.00 20.07 -1.81
C ILE A 7 -6.99 21.37 -1.00
N HIS A 8 -8.12 21.66 -0.33
CA HIS A 8 -8.29 22.83 0.52
C HIS A 8 -8.83 22.43 1.89
N PHE A 9 -8.01 22.56 2.94
CA PHE A 9 -8.39 22.26 4.32
C PHE A 9 -8.78 23.53 5.07
N LEU A 10 -9.90 23.45 5.81
CA LEU A 10 -10.36 24.48 6.73
C LEU A 10 -10.62 23.81 8.08
N TRP A 11 -9.82 24.15 9.09
CA TRP A 11 -9.98 23.67 10.47
C TRP A 11 -10.00 22.15 10.64
N SER A 12 -9.29 21.42 9.78
CA SER A 12 -9.15 19.96 9.84
C SER A 12 -7.67 19.60 10.03
N TYR A 13 -7.40 18.70 10.97
CA TYR A 13 -6.08 18.28 11.42
C TYR A 13 -6.03 16.75 11.54
N ASP A 14 -4.82 16.18 11.60
CA ASP A 14 -4.51 14.75 11.73
C ASP A 14 -5.11 13.88 10.63
N ASN A 15 -5.27 14.41 9.41
CA ASN A 15 -5.67 13.61 8.25
C ASN A 15 -4.46 12.88 7.68
N ILE A 16 -4.64 11.64 7.25
CA ILE A 16 -3.61 10.83 6.59
C ILE A 16 -3.94 10.78 5.09
N ILE A 17 -3.03 11.27 4.25
CA ILE A 17 -3.27 11.52 2.83
C ILE A 17 -2.13 10.88 2.04
N TYR A 18 -2.41 9.80 1.32
CA TYR A 18 -1.45 9.08 0.47
C TYR A 18 -2.17 8.45 -0.72
N LEU A 19 -1.43 8.05 -1.76
CA LEU A 19 -1.93 7.48 -3.02
C LEU A 19 -2.94 8.38 -3.74
N ASN A 20 -2.68 9.69 -3.78
CA ASN A 20 -3.45 10.65 -4.57
C ASN A 20 -2.63 11.23 -5.72
N ASN A 21 -3.34 11.76 -6.73
CA ASN A 21 -2.73 12.44 -7.87
C ASN A 21 -3.01 13.95 -7.82
N PHE A 22 -2.00 14.76 -7.51
CA PHE A 22 -2.05 16.22 -7.57
C PHE A 22 -1.50 16.72 -8.92
N ILE A 23 -2.40 16.94 -9.88
CA ILE A 23 -2.06 17.22 -11.27
C ILE A 23 -2.60 18.59 -11.69
N ASP A 24 -1.71 19.45 -12.21
CA ASP A 24 -2.05 20.74 -12.84
C ASP A 24 -2.93 21.66 -11.97
N ASN A 25 -2.70 21.69 -10.66
CA ASN A 25 -3.38 22.60 -9.74
C ASN A 25 -2.65 23.95 -9.68
N GLY A 26 -3.40 25.05 -9.51
CA GLY A 26 -2.82 26.37 -9.27
C GLY A 26 -2.12 26.46 -7.91
N VAL A 27 -2.64 25.73 -6.91
CA VAL A 27 -2.02 25.45 -5.62
C VAL A 27 -2.30 23.98 -5.30
N ASN A 28 -1.29 23.13 -5.13
CA ASN A 28 -1.54 21.70 -4.88
C ASN A 28 -2.29 21.47 -3.56
N VAL A 29 -1.87 22.15 -2.50
CA VAL A 29 -2.47 22.08 -1.18
C VAL A 29 -2.60 23.47 -0.60
N TYR A 30 -3.80 23.79 -0.11
CA TYR A 30 -4.00 24.93 0.77
C TYR A 30 -4.41 24.41 2.15
N SER A 31 -3.45 24.37 3.08
CA SER A 31 -3.65 23.96 4.47
C SER A 31 -3.01 24.98 5.41
N PRO A 32 -3.77 25.96 5.93
CA PRO A 32 -3.22 26.98 6.82
C PRO A 32 -2.85 26.46 8.22
N ASP A 33 -3.24 25.21 8.56
CA ASP A 33 -2.97 24.58 9.86
C ASP A 33 -2.14 23.27 9.69
N PHE A 34 -1.16 23.10 10.58
CA PHE A 34 0.10 22.34 10.40
C PHE A 34 0.09 20.86 10.83
N ALA A 35 -1.02 20.11 10.67
CA ALA A 35 -1.15 18.81 11.33
C ALA A 35 -1.65 17.65 10.43
N ASN A 36 -1.46 17.70 9.11
CA ASN A 36 -1.79 16.55 8.26
C ASN A 36 -0.53 15.71 7.95
N ILE A 37 -0.73 14.40 7.77
CA ILE A 37 0.28 13.43 7.38
C ILE A 37 0.09 13.15 5.89
N TRP A 38 1.17 13.23 5.12
CA TRP A 38 1.13 13.24 3.64
C TRP A 38 1.69 11.96 3.00
N ASN A 39 1.88 10.93 3.82
CA ASN A 39 2.31 9.61 3.44
C ASN A 39 1.61 8.58 4.35
N SER A 40 1.76 7.30 4.03
CA SER A 40 1.26 6.23 4.89
C SER A 40 1.93 6.27 6.28
N THR A 41 1.24 5.83 7.33
CA THR A 41 1.82 5.75 8.68
C THR A 41 2.54 4.43 8.95
N GLU A 42 2.37 3.47 8.04
CA GLU A 42 2.99 2.14 8.05
C GLU A 42 3.52 1.85 6.64
N GLU A 43 4.51 0.98 6.54
CA GLU A 43 5.02 0.48 5.25
C GLU A 43 3.92 -0.31 4.53
N ILE A 44 3.92 -0.21 3.20
CA ILE A 44 2.97 -0.87 2.32
C ILE A 44 3.76 -1.72 1.33
N THR A 45 3.37 -2.97 1.17
CA THR A 45 3.88 -3.83 0.10
C THR A 45 3.18 -3.47 -1.22
N TYR A 46 3.96 -3.18 -2.26
CA TYR A 46 3.44 -2.80 -3.57
C TYR A 46 4.26 -3.40 -4.71
N ILE A 47 3.64 -3.47 -5.89
CA ILE A 47 4.31 -3.84 -7.14
C ILE A 47 4.46 -2.59 -8.01
N TYR A 48 5.68 -2.30 -8.39
CA TYR A 48 6.04 -1.22 -9.30
C TYR A 48 6.95 -1.76 -10.40
N LYS A 49 6.60 -1.48 -11.67
CA LYS A 49 7.31 -1.98 -12.86
C LYS A 49 7.59 -3.49 -12.89
N GLY A 50 6.77 -4.28 -12.19
CA GLY A 50 6.86 -5.74 -12.15
C GLY A 50 7.70 -6.31 -11.01
N GLU A 51 8.34 -5.46 -10.20
CA GLU A 51 9.10 -5.85 -9.00
C GLU A 51 8.31 -5.50 -7.74
N THR A 52 8.55 -6.24 -6.66
CA THR A 52 7.88 -6.05 -5.36
C THR A 52 8.77 -5.27 -4.41
N TYR A 53 8.20 -4.24 -3.80
CA TYR A 53 8.83 -3.37 -2.82
C TYR A 53 7.96 -3.24 -1.57
N GLU A 54 8.58 -2.83 -0.48
CA GLU A 54 7.92 -2.53 0.81
C GLU A 54 8.52 -1.21 1.30
N ASN A 55 7.70 -0.17 1.35
CA ASN A 55 8.10 1.17 1.76
C ASN A 55 6.87 1.98 2.18
N TYR A 56 7.08 3.15 2.79
CA TYR A 56 6.02 4.12 2.94
C TYR A 56 5.62 4.70 1.57
N LEU A 57 4.34 5.05 1.41
CA LEU A 57 3.83 5.61 0.17
C LEU A 57 3.20 6.97 0.41
N GLY A 58 3.64 7.98 -0.36
CA GLY A 58 3.12 9.33 -0.36
C GLY A 58 2.10 9.58 -1.48
N ASN A 59 2.14 10.77 -2.05
CA ASN A 59 1.29 11.21 -3.14
C ASN A 59 2.10 11.52 -4.40
N TYR A 60 1.42 11.49 -5.55
CA TYR A 60 2.00 11.95 -6.80
C TYR A 60 1.78 13.45 -6.97
N TRP A 61 2.85 14.21 -7.20
CA TRP A 61 2.81 15.64 -7.46
C TRP A 61 3.36 15.93 -8.86
N SER A 62 2.55 16.56 -9.71
CA SER A 62 2.95 16.83 -11.11
C SER A 62 4.16 17.74 -11.28
N ASP A 63 4.50 18.52 -10.24
CA ASP A 63 5.64 19.42 -10.14
C ASP A 63 6.80 18.84 -9.32
N TYR A 64 6.71 17.59 -8.84
CA TYR A 64 7.81 16.93 -8.16
C TYR A 64 8.97 16.64 -9.12
N THR A 65 10.17 17.04 -8.72
CA THR A 65 11.41 16.86 -9.50
C THR A 65 12.52 16.21 -8.69
N GLY A 66 12.18 15.52 -7.61
CA GLY A 66 13.16 14.78 -6.80
C GLY A 66 13.74 13.58 -7.55
N SER A 67 14.67 12.89 -6.89
CA SER A 67 15.30 11.67 -7.40
C SER A 67 14.72 10.42 -6.76
N ASP A 68 14.73 9.33 -7.50
CA ASP A 68 14.49 7.95 -7.05
C ASP A 68 15.74 7.16 -7.45
N VAL A 69 16.64 6.96 -6.49
CA VAL A 69 17.98 6.40 -6.69
C VAL A 69 17.96 4.88 -6.65
N ASP A 70 17.11 4.29 -5.83
CA ASP A 70 16.99 2.83 -5.70
C ASP A 70 16.01 2.21 -6.71
N GLY A 71 15.19 3.04 -7.37
CA GLY A 71 14.29 2.65 -8.44
C GLY A 71 13.02 1.98 -7.94
N ASP A 72 12.64 2.17 -6.67
CA ASP A 72 11.42 1.60 -6.09
C ASP A 72 10.15 2.35 -6.53
N GLY A 73 10.28 3.53 -7.14
CA GLY A 73 9.17 4.37 -7.58
C GLY A 73 8.74 5.41 -6.56
N VAL A 74 9.34 5.41 -5.37
CA VAL A 74 9.22 6.43 -4.34
C VAL A 74 10.42 7.37 -4.44
N GLY A 75 10.18 8.66 -4.23
CA GLY A 75 11.20 9.68 -4.32
C GLY A 75 11.99 9.82 -3.02
N ASP A 76 13.31 9.83 -3.11
CA ASP A 76 14.24 9.99 -1.97
C ASP A 76 14.27 11.41 -1.38
N THR A 77 13.67 12.38 -2.08
CA THR A 77 13.63 13.78 -1.65
C THR A 77 12.21 14.14 -1.23
N PRO A 78 11.98 14.59 0.01
CA PRO A 78 10.65 15.02 0.44
C PRO A 78 10.09 16.13 -0.45
N TYR A 79 8.77 16.12 -0.65
CA TYR A 79 8.03 17.21 -1.29
C TYR A 79 7.48 18.15 -0.22
N GLU A 80 8.00 19.39 -0.19
CA GLU A 80 7.58 20.42 0.75
C GLU A 80 6.18 20.93 0.42
N ILE A 81 5.29 20.95 1.43
CA ILE A 81 3.92 21.44 1.24
C ILE A 81 3.82 22.89 1.68
N TRP A 82 3.37 23.73 0.74
CA TRP A 82 3.19 25.15 1.00
C TRP A 82 2.15 25.37 2.10
N GLY A 83 2.57 25.96 3.23
CA GLY A 83 1.72 26.14 4.41
C GLY A 83 2.02 25.17 5.55
N GLY A 84 2.93 24.21 5.35
CA GLY A 84 3.49 23.36 6.39
C GLY A 84 3.25 21.87 6.20
N GLY A 85 4.22 21.07 6.64
CA GLY A 85 4.28 19.63 6.40
C GLY A 85 5.10 19.29 5.16
N GLU A 86 5.42 18.02 5.03
CA GLU A 86 6.14 17.46 3.89
C GLU A 86 5.58 16.07 3.61
N ASP A 87 5.51 15.74 2.33
CA ASP A 87 5.36 14.36 1.88
C ASP A 87 6.77 13.76 1.79
N ILE A 88 7.11 12.89 2.75
CA ILE A 88 8.46 12.32 2.83
C ILE A 88 8.69 11.18 1.85
N ASP A 89 7.62 10.64 1.25
CA ASP A 89 7.67 9.50 0.31
C ASP A 89 6.93 9.81 -1.02
N PRO A 90 7.28 10.89 -1.75
CA PRO A 90 6.53 11.29 -2.94
C PRO A 90 6.58 10.21 -4.03
N LEU A 91 5.49 9.98 -4.74
CA LEU A 91 5.48 8.99 -5.83
C LEU A 91 6.09 9.58 -7.11
N MET A 92 6.97 8.82 -7.77
CA MET A 92 7.60 9.21 -9.05
C MET A 92 6.63 9.16 -10.23
N GLU A 93 5.60 8.33 -10.11
CA GLU A 93 4.53 8.18 -11.09
C GLU A 93 3.16 8.27 -10.39
N ARG A 94 2.09 8.34 -11.18
CA ARG A 94 0.74 8.38 -10.63
C ARG A 94 0.44 7.12 -9.83
N TRP A 95 -0.41 7.24 -8.80
CA TRP A 95 -0.69 6.12 -7.88
C TRP A 95 -1.21 4.86 -8.60
N GLU A 96 -1.86 4.99 -9.77
CA GLU A 96 -2.35 3.85 -10.56
C GLU A 96 -1.24 2.92 -11.08
N ASN A 97 0.01 3.38 -11.10
CA ASN A 97 1.17 2.57 -11.46
C ASN A 97 1.73 1.76 -10.27
N PHE A 98 1.18 1.95 -9.07
CA PHE A 98 1.52 1.22 -7.85
C PHE A 98 0.38 0.26 -7.54
N VAL A 99 0.62 -1.03 -7.80
CA VAL A 99 -0.35 -2.06 -7.43
C VAL A 99 -0.12 -2.40 -5.97
N VAL A 100 -0.86 -1.71 -5.09
CA VAL A 100 -0.84 -2.02 -3.66
C VAL A 100 -1.30 -3.46 -3.47
N VAL A 101 -0.46 -4.24 -2.81
CA VAL A 101 -0.72 -5.64 -2.53
C VAL A 101 -1.62 -5.69 -1.29
N THR A 102 -2.92 -5.41 -1.47
CA THR A 102 -3.90 -5.56 -0.39
C THR A 102 -4.35 -7.01 -0.33
N GLY A 103 -3.95 -7.74 0.71
CA GLY A 103 -4.47 -9.08 1.03
C GLY A 103 -4.45 -10.02 -0.15
N VAL A 104 -3.27 -10.47 -0.58
CA VAL A 104 -3.21 -11.61 -1.51
C VAL A 104 -3.91 -12.75 -0.80
N LYS A 105 -4.95 -13.28 -1.43
CA LYS A 105 -5.67 -14.42 -0.87
C LYS A 105 -4.68 -15.58 -0.69
N GLY A 106 -4.46 -15.98 0.56
CA GLY A 106 -3.47 -16.99 0.95
C GLY A 106 -2.11 -16.46 1.41
N ASP A 107 -1.88 -15.15 1.39
CA ASP A 107 -0.75 -14.47 2.03
C ASP A 107 -1.21 -13.97 3.40
N LEU A 108 -0.77 -14.67 4.45
CA LEU A 108 -1.23 -14.46 5.83
C LEU A 108 -0.17 -13.78 6.69
N ASN A 109 1.04 -13.61 6.18
CA ASN A 109 2.07 -12.81 6.83
C ASN A 109 2.22 -11.40 6.20
N GLY A 110 1.57 -11.15 5.06
CA GLY A 110 1.55 -9.86 4.37
C GLY A 110 2.83 -9.55 3.58
N ASP A 111 3.68 -10.55 3.32
CA ASP A 111 4.97 -10.35 2.64
C ASP A 111 4.85 -10.28 1.10
N GLY A 112 3.62 -10.32 0.59
CA GLY A 112 3.29 -10.28 -0.82
C GLY A 112 3.47 -11.63 -1.53
N LYS A 113 3.84 -12.71 -0.83
CA LYS A 113 4.11 -14.03 -1.41
C LYS A 113 3.33 -15.11 -0.69
N VAL A 114 2.67 -15.98 -1.47
CA VAL A 114 2.05 -17.18 -0.93
C VAL A 114 3.11 -18.27 -0.76
N THR A 115 3.45 -18.59 0.49
CA THR A 115 4.51 -19.52 0.86
C THR A 115 4.04 -20.59 1.85
N ALA A 116 4.95 -21.50 2.22
CA ALA A 116 4.68 -22.46 3.29
C ALA A 116 4.48 -21.79 4.66
N THR A 117 4.98 -20.57 4.86
CA THR A 117 4.78 -19.79 6.08
C THR A 117 3.30 -19.46 6.26
N ASP A 118 2.62 -19.08 5.18
CA ASP A 118 1.19 -18.77 5.18
C ASP A 118 0.35 -20.01 5.47
N ALA A 119 0.76 -21.17 4.93
CA ALA A 119 0.09 -22.43 5.25
C ALA A 119 0.16 -22.76 6.75
N VAL A 120 1.26 -22.41 7.42
CA VAL A 120 1.39 -22.57 8.88
C VAL A 120 0.45 -21.62 9.63
N ILE A 121 0.32 -20.37 9.18
CA ILE A 121 -0.61 -19.41 9.79
C ILE A 121 -2.07 -19.87 9.60
N ALA A 122 -2.45 -20.35 8.41
CA ALA A 122 -3.78 -20.91 8.17
C ALA A 122 -4.10 -22.11 9.10
N LEU A 123 -3.10 -22.97 9.37
CA LEU A 123 -3.26 -24.06 10.35
C LEU A 123 -3.47 -23.51 11.77
N GLN A 124 -2.73 -22.47 12.17
CA GLN A 124 -2.90 -21.82 13.48
C GLN A 124 -4.30 -21.21 13.62
N ILE A 125 -4.84 -20.59 12.56
CA ILE A 125 -6.19 -20.06 12.55
C ILE A 125 -7.23 -21.20 12.63
N ALA A 126 -7.04 -22.28 11.87
CA ALA A 126 -7.94 -23.44 11.88
C ALA A 126 -8.04 -24.12 13.27
N VAL A 127 -6.95 -24.10 14.05
CA VAL A 127 -6.96 -24.63 15.44
C VAL A 127 -7.34 -23.57 16.49
N GLY A 128 -7.70 -22.35 16.07
CA GLY A 128 -8.08 -21.25 16.96
C GLY A 128 -6.93 -20.65 17.77
N SER A 129 -5.68 -20.85 17.33
CA SER A 129 -4.47 -20.28 17.95
C SER A 129 -4.07 -18.93 17.36
N SER A 130 -4.80 -18.44 16.36
CA SER A 130 -4.62 -17.11 15.76
C SER A 130 -5.97 -16.48 15.43
N SER A 131 -5.97 -15.15 15.24
CA SER A 131 -7.15 -14.40 14.81
C SER A 131 -7.63 -14.85 13.45
N TYR A 132 -8.94 -14.80 13.23
CA TYR A 132 -9.54 -15.06 11.94
C TYR A 132 -9.01 -14.09 10.89
N ASP A 133 -8.65 -14.62 9.72
CA ASP A 133 -8.26 -13.87 8.53
C ASP A 133 -9.00 -14.46 7.32
N GLU A 134 -9.72 -13.62 6.58
CA GLU A 134 -10.48 -14.04 5.40
C GLU A 134 -9.58 -14.46 4.23
N ALA A 135 -8.34 -13.97 4.17
CA ALA A 135 -7.37 -14.39 3.18
C ALA A 135 -7.02 -15.88 3.33
N ALA A 136 -7.26 -16.47 4.51
CA ALA A 136 -6.99 -17.88 4.77
C ALA A 136 -8.06 -18.81 4.19
N ASP A 137 -9.28 -18.34 3.88
CA ASP A 137 -10.37 -19.17 3.33
C ASP A 137 -10.19 -19.37 1.81
N MET A 138 -9.22 -20.21 1.45
CA MET A 138 -8.90 -20.52 0.06
C MET A 138 -10.02 -21.27 -0.67
N SER A 139 -10.79 -22.08 0.05
CA SER A 139 -11.90 -22.86 -0.52
C SER A 139 -13.16 -22.04 -0.79
N GLY A 140 -13.34 -20.92 -0.07
CA GLY A 140 -14.51 -20.04 -0.17
C GLY A 140 -15.76 -20.60 0.50
N ASP A 141 -15.60 -21.51 1.46
CA ASP A 141 -16.73 -22.15 2.16
C ASP A 141 -17.12 -21.43 3.47
N GLY A 142 -16.41 -20.34 3.80
CA GLY A 142 -16.61 -19.54 5.00
C GLY A 142 -16.00 -20.15 6.27
N ARG A 143 -15.16 -21.19 6.14
CA ARG A 143 -14.44 -21.81 7.26
C ARG A 143 -12.96 -21.90 6.92
N ILE A 144 -12.12 -21.67 7.93
CA ILE A 144 -10.67 -21.84 7.82
C ILE A 144 -10.30 -23.20 8.41
N THR A 145 -9.84 -24.11 7.56
CA THR A 145 -9.54 -25.49 7.91
C THR A 145 -8.15 -25.90 7.40
N SER A 146 -7.75 -27.13 7.71
CA SER A 146 -6.53 -27.70 7.13
C SER A 146 -6.61 -27.86 5.60
N LEU A 147 -7.81 -27.85 5.01
CA LEU A 147 -7.98 -27.85 3.56
C LEU A 147 -7.45 -26.55 2.97
N ASP A 148 -7.75 -25.41 3.59
CA ASP A 148 -7.31 -24.11 3.07
C ASP A 148 -5.80 -23.94 3.23
N ALA A 149 -5.23 -24.39 4.35
CA ALA A 149 -3.78 -24.46 4.52
C ALA A 149 -3.10 -25.33 3.44
N LEU A 150 -3.74 -26.44 3.04
CA LEU A 150 -3.24 -27.27 1.92
C LEU A 150 -3.32 -26.52 0.59
N MET A 151 -4.39 -25.77 0.33
CA MET A 151 -4.52 -24.97 -0.88
C MET A 151 -3.44 -23.88 -0.96
N ILE A 152 -3.11 -23.24 0.16
CA ILE A 152 -1.98 -22.29 0.27
C ILE A 152 -0.66 -22.99 -0.06
N LEU A 153 -0.39 -24.15 0.55
CA LEU A 153 0.85 -24.89 0.29
C LEU A 153 0.97 -25.35 -1.18
N GLN A 154 -0.14 -25.72 -1.81
CA GLN A 154 -0.20 -26.09 -3.23
C GLN A 154 0.03 -24.88 -4.14
N ALA A 155 -0.51 -23.71 -3.78
CA ALA A 155 -0.27 -22.46 -4.48
C ALA A 155 1.21 -22.04 -4.37
N ALA A 156 1.79 -22.14 -3.18
CA ALA A 156 3.22 -21.86 -2.93
C ALA A 156 4.17 -22.78 -3.71
N ALA A 157 3.76 -24.01 -4.00
CA ALA A 157 4.56 -24.98 -4.75
C ALA A 157 4.53 -24.79 -6.28
N GLY A 158 3.87 -23.73 -6.79
CA GLY A 158 3.85 -23.41 -8.22
C GLY A 158 2.82 -24.19 -9.04
N GLY A 159 1.77 -24.71 -8.40
CA GLY A 159 0.64 -25.36 -9.09
C GLY A 159 0.93 -26.79 -9.50
N VAL A 160 0.45 -27.75 -8.70
CA VAL A 160 0.22 -29.10 -9.22
C VAL A 160 -1.01 -29.02 -10.11
N SER A 161 -0.79 -28.93 -11.42
CA SER A 161 -1.77 -29.43 -12.38
C SER A 161 -2.04 -30.89 -12.03
N LEU A 162 -3.28 -31.18 -11.61
CA LEU A 162 -3.86 -32.50 -11.77
C LEU A 162 -4.52 -32.60 -13.14
#